data_AF-A0A512BHX6-F1
#
_entry.id   AF-A0A512BHX6-F1
#
_cell.length_a   1.000
_cell.length_b   1.000
_cell.length_c   1.000
_cell.angle_alpha   90.00
_cell.angle_beta   90.00
_cell.angle_gamma   90.00
#
_symmetry.space_group_name_H-M   'P 1'
#
loop_
_entity.id
_entity.type
_entity.pdbx_description
1 polymer ?
#
loop_
_entity_poly.entity_id
_entity_poly.type
_entity_poly.pdbx_seq_one_letter_code
_entity_poly.pdbx_strand_id
1 'polypeptide(L)'
;MAAATVLGIGLGGFIDGIVLHQILQWHEMLSNKIPATTYIGKSVNMFWDGIFHAFTLLVTITGVILLWKLLRRKDINRSGNLLAGGMLFGWGLFNLLEGIADHQLLKLHNVREITPDKQLWNLGFLGLSILFIVVGLLISKRRKGEDFESTHKST
;
A
#
# COMPACT_ATOMS: atom_id res chain seq x y z
N MET A 1 -10.86 4.60 11.59
CA MET A 1 -10.26 3.85 10.47
C MET A 1 -10.14 4.67 9.21
N ALA A 2 -11.20 5.30 8.68
CA ALA A 2 -11.16 5.98 7.37
C ALA A 2 -9.92 6.86 7.11
N ALA A 3 -9.56 7.77 8.02
CA ALA A 3 -8.36 8.61 7.88
C ALA A 3 -7.06 7.78 7.78
N ALA A 4 -6.93 6.74 8.62
CA ALA A 4 -5.79 5.83 8.60
C ALA A 4 -5.76 4.98 7.32
N THR A 5 -6.93 4.58 6.80
CA THR A 5 -7.06 3.87 5.52
C THR A 5 -6.58 4.72 4.35
N VAL A 6 -7.02 5.98 4.25
CA VAL A 6 -6.55 6.90 3.19
C VAL A 6 -5.04 7.10 3.29
N LEU A 7 -4.52 7.29 4.51
CA LEU A 7 -3.08 7.39 4.74
C LEU A 7 -2.34 6.11 4.32
N GLY A 8 -2.90 4.93 4.62
CA GLY A 8 -2.38 3.63 4.23
C GLY A 8 -2.32 3.42 2.72
N ILE A 9 -3.34 3.85 1.97
CA ILE A 9 -3.36 3.81 0.50
C ILE A 9 -2.20 4.63 -0.05
N GLY A 10 -2.05 5.88 0.41
CA GLY A 10 -0.99 6.77 -0.06
C GLY A 10 0.41 6.25 0.27
N LEU A 11 0.64 5.81 1.50
CA LEU A 11 1.94 5.26 1.91
C LEU A 11 2.25 3.92 1.24
N GLY A 12 1.24 3.06 1.04
CA GLY A 12 1.39 1.81 0.32
C GLY A 12 1.88 2.04 -1.10
N GLY A 13 1.25 2.96 -1.84
CA GLY A 13 1.71 3.33 -3.18
C GLY A 13 3.06 4.04 -3.20
N PHE A 14 3.41 4.79 -2.16
CA PHE A 14 4.78 5.33 -2.03
C PHE A 14 5.83 4.23 -1.87
N ILE A 15 5.56 3.27 -0.99
CA ILE A 15 6.47 2.15 -0.73
C ILE A 15 6.61 1.30 -1.99
N ASP A 16 5.51 1.07 -2.69
CA ASP A 16 5.51 0.37 -3.97
C ASP A 16 6.39 1.08 -5.02
N GLY A 17 6.16 2.37 -5.28
CA GLY A 17 6.97 3.12 -6.25
C GLY A 17 8.44 3.27 -5.83
N ILE A 18 8.75 3.48 -4.55
CA ILE A 18 10.14 3.60 -4.10
C ILE A 18 10.84 2.23 -4.15
N VAL A 19 10.23 1.21 -3.54
CA VAL A 19 10.88 -0.08 -3.36
C VAL A 19 10.84 -0.89 -4.65
N LEU A 20 9.67 -1.06 -5.28
CA LEU A 20 9.52 -1.91 -6.45
C LEU A 20 9.95 -1.20 -7.74
N HIS A 21 9.58 0.08 -7.94
CA HIS A 21 9.95 0.78 -9.19
C HIS A 21 11.38 1.32 -9.18
N GLN A 22 11.83 1.93 -8.08
CA GLN A 22 13.10 2.67 -8.09
C GLN A 22 14.29 1.88 -7.55
N ILE A 23 14.15 1.26 -6.37
CA ILE A 23 15.24 0.53 -5.71
C ILE A 23 15.45 -0.83 -6.36
N LEU A 24 14.40 -1.65 -6.42
CA LEU A 24 14.48 -3.00 -6.96
C LEU A 24 14.33 -3.03 -8.48
N GLN A 25 13.66 -2.03 -9.05
CA GLN A 25 13.39 -1.93 -10.49
C GLN A 25 12.76 -3.21 -11.05
N TRP A 26 11.86 -3.80 -10.28
CA TRP A 26 11.17 -5.02 -10.69
C TRP A 26 10.17 -4.73 -11.81
N HIS A 27 9.57 -3.55 -11.77
CA HIS A 27 8.67 -3.02 -12.77
C HIS A 27 8.58 -1.51 -12.66
N GLU A 28 8.21 -0.87 -13.75
CA GLU A 28 7.83 0.54 -13.79
C GLU A 28 6.43 0.68 -14.39
N MET A 29 5.80 1.85 -14.25
CA MET A 29 4.39 2.07 -14.58
C MET A 29 3.95 1.50 -15.95
N LEU A 30 4.80 1.57 -16.98
CA LEU A 30 4.47 1.11 -18.34
C LEU A 30 5.38 -0.01 -18.84
N SER A 31 6.14 -0.66 -17.96
CA SER A 31 7.26 -1.54 -18.35
C SER A 31 6.89 -2.77 -19.19
N ASN A 32 5.63 -3.23 -19.18
CA ASN A 32 5.14 -4.28 -20.09
C ASN A 32 4.72 -3.74 -21.47
N LYS A 33 4.43 -2.43 -21.59
CA LYS A 33 4.09 -1.78 -22.87
C LYS A 33 5.29 -1.12 -23.53
N ILE A 34 6.14 -0.48 -22.71
CA ILE A 34 7.33 0.26 -23.10
C ILE A 34 8.46 -0.29 -22.23
N PRO A 35 9.22 -1.28 -22.72
CA PRO A 35 10.29 -1.90 -21.93
C PRO A 35 11.34 -0.89 -21.45
N ALA A 36 11.66 -0.95 -20.17
CA ALA A 36 12.64 -0.09 -19.51
C ALA A 36 14.10 -0.55 -19.73
N THR A 37 14.42 -1.04 -20.93
CA THR A 37 15.76 -1.57 -21.30
C THR A 37 16.59 -0.61 -22.14
N THR A 38 16.00 0.50 -22.59
CA THR A 38 16.66 1.57 -23.34
C THR A 38 16.60 2.87 -22.56
N TYR A 39 17.47 3.83 -22.88
CA TYR A 39 17.44 5.16 -22.27
C TYR A 39 16.06 5.83 -22.41
N ILE A 40 15.49 5.80 -23.61
CA ILE A 40 14.16 6.39 -23.88
C ILE A 40 13.08 5.64 -23.09
N GLY A 41 13.11 4.30 -23.09
CA GLY A 41 12.16 3.48 -22.33
C GLY A 41 12.21 3.77 -20.82
N LYS A 42 13.43 3.88 -20.24
CA LYS A 42 13.62 4.30 -18.85
C LYS A 42 13.14 5.72 -18.59
N SER A 43 13.41 6.67 -19.49
CA SER A 43 12.99 8.06 -19.32
C SER A 43 11.46 8.20 -19.32
N VAL A 44 10.76 7.48 -20.21
CA VAL A 44 9.29 7.47 -20.25
C VAL A 44 8.71 6.84 -19.00
N ASN A 45 9.23 5.67 -18.59
CA ASN A 45 8.76 5.02 -17.37
C ASN A 45 9.02 5.86 -16.11
N MET A 46 10.21 6.48 -16.00
CA MET A 46 10.54 7.40 -14.91
C MET A 46 9.58 8.59 -14.80
N PHE A 47 9.13 9.13 -15.94
CA PHE A 47 8.10 10.17 -15.95
C PHE A 47 6.78 9.66 -15.35
N TRP A 48 6.31 8.50 -15.79
CA TRP A 48 5.05 7.93 -15.30
C TRP A 48 5.13 7.47 -13.84
N ASP A 49 6.27 6.94 -13.40
CA ASP A 49 6.55 6.68 -11.98
C ASP A 49 6.48 7.97 -11.16
N GLY A 50 6.98 9.09 -11.71
CA GLY A 50 6.86 10.40 -11.09
C GLY A 50 5.41 10.89 -10.96
N ILE A 51 4.58 10.68 -12.00
CA ILE A 51 3.14 10.98 -11.95
C ILE A 51 2.43 10.11 -10.92
N PHE A 52 2.75 8.82 -10.88
CA PHE A 52 2.26 7.89 -9.86
C PHE A 52 2.64 8.34 -8.45
N HIS A 53 3.89 8.72 -8.21
CA HIS A 53 4.33 9.28 -6.93
C HIS A 53 3.65 10.59 -6.56
N ALA A 54 3.42 11.48 -7.53
CA ALA A 54 2.68 12.71 -7.27
C ALA A 54 1.25 12.41 -6.81
N PHE A 55 0.59 11.42 -7.43
CA PHE A 55 -0.71 10.94 -6.99
C PHE A 55 -0.68 10.36 -5.57
N THR A 56 0.24 9.43 -5.27
CA THR A 56 0.34 8.82 -3.94
C THR A 56 0.74 9.83 -2.85
N LEU A 57 1.50 10.88 -3.21
CA LEU A 57 1.77 12.03 -2.35
C LEU A 57 0.51 12.80 -1.99
N LEU A 58 -0.33 13.13 -2.97
CA LEU A 58 -1.59 13.83 -2.73
C LEU A 58 -2.53 13.01 -1.83
N VAL A 59 -2.61 11.69 -2.06
CA VAL A 59 -3.39 10.78 -1.20
C VAL A 59 -2.82 10.74 0.22
N THR A 60 -1.49 10.69 0.37
CA THR A 60 -0.81 10.70 1.67
C THR A 60 -1.08 11.99 2.43
N ILE A 61 -0.92 13.15 1.78
CA ILE A 61 -1.22 14.47 2.36
C ILE A 61 -2.70 14.52 2.79
N THR A 62 -3.61 14.01 1.96
CA THR A 62 -5.04 13.93 2.30
C THR A 62 -5.27 13.09 3.55
N GLY A 63 -4.62 11.93 3.65
CA GLY A 63 -4.63 11.06 4.83
C GLY A 63 -4.15 11.78 6.09
N VAL A 64 -3.05 12.52 5.99
CA VAL A 64 -2.51 13.35 7.09
C VAL A 64 -3.49 14.44 7.50
N ILE A 65 -4.09 15.16 6.55
CA ILE A 65 -5.08 16.21 6.83
C ILE A 65 -6.33 15.62 7.52
N LEU A 66 -6.81 14.46 7.05
CA LEU A 66 -7.94 13.77 7.66
C LEU A 66 -7.63 13.31 9.08
N LEU A 67 -6.43 12.76 9.31
CA LEU A 67 -5.98 12.34 10.63
C LEU A 67 -5.84 13.55 11.57
N TRP A 68 -5.25 14.65 11.09
CA TRP A 68 -5.12 15.90 11.84
C TRP A 68 -6.48 16.48 12.24
N LYS A 69 -7.43 16.53 11.30
CA LYS A 69 -8.82 16.97 11.57
C LYS A 69 -9.50 16.06 12.59
N LEU A 70 -9.29 14.75 12.50
CA LEU A 70 -9.85 13.78 13.44
C LEU A 70 -9.32 13.98 14.86
N LEU A 71 -8.01 14.19 15.02
CA LEU A 71 -7.36 14.35 16.32
C LEU A 71 -7.84 15.57 17.12
N ARG A 72 -8.36 16.59 16.44
CA ARG A 72 -8.94 17.81 17.06
C ARG A 72 -10.35 17.61 17.65
N ARG A 73 -10.99 16.47 17.41
CA ARG A 73 -12.30 16.16 18.01
C ARG A 73 -12.12 15.62 19.44
N LYS A 74 -13.07 15.93 20.34
CA LYS A 74 -13.01 15.48 21.74
C LYS A 74 -13.34 13.98 21.87
N ASP A 75 -14.37 13.51 21.16
CA ASP A 75 -14.92 12.16 21.30
C ASP A 75 -14.42 11.18 20.24
N ILE A 76 -13.10 11.02 20.13
CA ILE A 76 -12.49 10.07 19.19
C ILE A 76 -11.77 8.93 19.89
N ASN A 77 -11.87 7.74 19.30
CA ASN A 77 -11.04 6.61 19.69
C ASN A 77 -9.62 6.79 19.12
N ARG A 78 -8.66 7.06 20.01
CA ARG A 78 -7.22 7.26 19.71
C ARG A 78 -6.40 5.95 19.79
N SER A 79 -7.03 4.80 19.56
CA SER A 79 -6.35 3.50 19.60
C SER A 79 -5.29 3.39 18.51
N GLY A 80 -4.07 3.00 18.90
CA GLY A 80 -2.98 2.69 17.96
C GLY A 80 -3.35 1.55 17.01
N ASN A 81 -4.17 0.60 17.46
CA ASN A 81 -4.68 -0.50 16.63
C ASN A 81 -5.56 0.01 15.48
N LEU A 82 -6.35 1.07 15.69
CA LEU A 82 -7.17 1.67 14.63
C LEU A 82 -6.31 2.41 13.60
N LEU A 83 -5.18 2.96 14.01
CA LEU A 83 -4.21 3.60 13.11
C LEU A 83 -3.45 2.54 12.33
N ALA A 84 -2.74 1.64 13.01
CA ALA A 84 -1.93 0.61 12.38
C ALA A 84 -2.76 -0.33 11.50
N GLY A 85 -3.88 -0.85 12.03
CA GLY A 85 -4.79 -1.71 11.28
C GLY A 85 -5.44 -1.00 10.10
N GLY A 86 -5.81 0.28 10.28
CA GLY A 86 -6.36 1.09 9.20
C GLY A 86 -5.36 1.36 8.08
N MET A 87 -4.10 1.67 8.42
CA MET A 87 -3.02 1.88 7.45
C MET A 87 -2.69 0.60 6.68
N LEU A 88 -2.54 -0.53 7.37
CA LEU A 88 -2.27 -1.82 6.73
C LEU A 88 -3.43 -2.25 5.81
N PHE A 89 -4.67 -2.05 6.25
CA PHE A 89 -5.84 -2.27 5.40
C PHE A 89 -5.83 -1.38 4.15
N GLY A 90 -5.51 -0.09 4.31
CA GLY A 90 -5.41 0.85 3.19
C GLY A 90 -4.32 0.47 2.19
N TRP A 91 -3.16 0.03 2.67
CA TRP A 91 -2.10 -0.47 1.81
C TRP A 91 -2.55 -1.71 1.03
N GLY A 92 -3.13 -2.71 1.73
CA GLY A 92 -3.66 -3.89 1.05
C GLY A 92 -4.72 -3.55 -0.01
N LEU A 93 -5.59 -2.57 0.25
CA LEU A 93 -6.57 -2.10 -0.73
C LEU A 93 -5.90 -1.44 -1.95
N PHE A 94 -4.88 -0.61 -1.73
CA PHE A 94 -4.10 -0.02 -2.81
C PHE A 94 -3.49 -1.11 -3.71
N ASN A 95 -2.72 -2.04 -3.14
CA ASN A 95 -2.09 -3.12 -3.90
C ASN A 95 -3.12 -3.99 -4.63
N LEU A 96 -4.28 -4.25 -4.03
CA LEU A 96 -5.32 -5.06 -4.67
C LEU A 96 -5.91 -4.34 -5.90
N LEU A 97 -6.20 -3.05 -5.77
CA LEU A 97 -6.76 -2.25 -6.87
C LEU A 97 -5.75 -2.04 -8.00
N GLU A 98 -4.52 -1.68 -7.65
CA GLU A 98 -3.41 -1.54 -8.58
C GLU A 98 -3.14 -2.87 -9.30
N GLY A 99 -2.97 -3.97 -8.57
CA GLY A 99 -2.69 -5.26 -9.20
C GLY A 99 -3.82 -5.77 -10.12
N ILE A 100 -5.09 -5.49 -9.79
CA ILE A 100 -6.22 -5.81 -10.69
C ILE A 100 -6.20 -4.89 -11.92
N ALA A 101 -6.13 -3.57 -11.71
CA ALA A 101 -6.22 -2.61 -12.81
C ALA A 101 -5.01 -2.72 -13.74
N ASP A 102 -3.80 -2.65 -13.19
CA ASP A 102 -2.58 -2.43 -13.94
C ASP A 102 -1.93 -3.75 -14.37
N HIS A 103 -1.97 -4.81 -13.55
CA HIS A 103 -1.35 -6.10 -13.93
C HIS A 103 -2.30 -7.01 -14.70
N GLN A 104 -3.60 -7.04 -14.36
CA GLN A 104 -4.55 -7.99 -14.98
C GLN A 104 -5.34 -7.37 -16.13
N LEU A 105 -5.95 -6.19 -15.92
CA LEU A 105 -6.89 -5.60 -16.89
C LEU A 105 -6.16 -4.82 -17.98
N LEU A 106 -5.40 -3.78 -17.59
CA LEU A 106 -4.68 -2.90 -18.50
C LEU A 106 -3.36 -3.52 -18.96
N LYS A 107 -2.78 -4.39 -18.13
CA LYS A 107 -1.49 -5.06 -18.36
C LYS A 107 -0.39 -4.05 -18.67
N LEU A 108 -0.33 -2.98 -17.88
CA LEU A 108 0.66 -1.91 -18.03
C LEU A 108 2.06 -2.39 -17.62
N HIS A 109 2.12 -3.22 -16.58
CA HIS A 109 3.32 -3.89 -16.08
C HIS A 109 2.94 -5.16 -15.32
N ASN A 110 3.93 -6.00 -15.04
CA ASN A 110 3.84 -7.13 -14.12
C ASN A 110 4.57 -6.79 -12.83
N VAL A 111 4.26 -7.42 -11.71
CA VAL A 111 4.98 -7.22 -10.43
C VAL A 111 6.49 -7.43 -10.58
N ARG A 112 6.91 -8.32 -11.49
CA ARG A 112 8.31 -8.52 -11.85
C ARG A 112 8.44 -8.82 -13.33
N GLU A 113 9.04 -7.91 -14.08
CA GLU A 113 9.16 -8.04 -15.53
C GLU A 113 10.19 -9.11 -15.94
N ILE A 114 11.31 -9.17 -15.23
CA ILE A 114 12.40 -10.11 -15.50
C ILE A 114 12.23 -11.34 -14.59
N THR A 115 11.38 -12.27 -15.03
CA THR A 115 11.14 -13.56 -14.37
C THR A 115 10.54 -14.58 -15.34
N PRO A 116 10.78 -15.89 -15.14
CA PRO A 116 10.16 -16.93 -15.96
C PRO A 116 8.63 -17.03 -15.80
N ASP A 117 8.09 -16.70 -14.63
CA ASP A 117 6.65 -16.85 -14.32
C ASP A 117 6.07 -15.54 -13.76
N LYS A 118 5.68 -14.63 -14.66
CA LYS A 118 5.07 -13.35 -14.30
C LYS A 118 3.74 -13.53 -13.55
N GLN A 119 2.97 -14.56 -13.92
CA GLN A 119 1.65 -14.77 -13.35
C GLN A 119 1.72 -15.17 -11.88
N LEU A 120 2.72 -15.98 -11.50
CA LEU A 120 2.96 -16.31 -10.11
C LEU A 120 3.22 -15.07 -9.25
N TRP A 121 4.04 -14.12 -9.73
CA TRP A 121 4.31 -12.88 -9.01
C TRP A 121 3.07 -11.98 -8.92
N ASN A 122 2.31 -11.85 -10.01
CA ASN A 122 1.06 -11.08 -10.01
C ASN A 122 0.02 -11.67 -9.03
N LEU A 123 -0.14 -12.99 -9.01
CA LEU A 123 -1.05 -13.67 -8.07
C LEU A 123 -0.54 -13.59 -6.62
N GLY A 124 0.77 -13.71 -6.41
CA GLY A 124 1.40 -13.54 -5.11
C GLY A 124 1.17 -12.14 -4.53
N PHE A 125 1.25 -11.12 -5.37
CA PHE A 125 0.96 -9.74 -4.99
C PHE A 125 -0.51 -9.57 -4.59
N LEU A 126 -1.47 -10.07 -5.37
CA LEU A 126 -2.89 -10.07 -4.99
C LEU A 126 -3.15 -10.84 -3.68
N GLY A 127 -2.49 -11.98 -3.48
CA GLY A 127 -2.57 -12.75 -2.24
C GLY A 127 -2.05 -11.98 -1.03
N LEU A 128 -0.91 -11.30 -1.18
CA LEU A 128 -0.34 -10.42 -0.15
C LEU A 128 -1.27 -9.24 0.17
N SER A 129 -1.91 -8.65 -0.85
CA SER A 129 -2.90 -7.59 -0.69
C SER A 129 -4.08 -8.03 0.17
N ILE A 130 -4.64 -9.22 -0.11
CA ILE A 130 -5.73 -9.79 0.69
C ILE A 130 -5.25 -10.06 2.13
N LEU A 131 -4.03 -10.57 2.31
CA LEU A 131 -3.45 -10.77 3.63
C LEU A 131 -3.37 -9.46 4.42
N PHE A 132 -2.88 -8.37 3.81
CA PHE A 132 -2.80 -7.06 4.46
C PHE A 132 -4.18 -6.52 4.83
N ILE A 133 -5.17 -6.67 3.95
CA ILE A 133 -6.57 -6.32 4.23
C ILE A 133 -7.09 -7.07 5.46
N VAL A 134 -6.96 -8.40 5.48
CA VAL A 134 -7.47 -9.23 6.57
C VAL A 134 -6.76 -8.92 7.88
N VAL A 135 -5.42 -8.88 7.89
CA VAL A 135 -4.62 -8.59 9.08
C VAL A 135 -4.93 -7.17 9.58
N GLY A 136 -5.05 -6.18 8.69
CA GLY A 136 -5.42 -4.82 9.04
C GLY A 136 -6.78 -4.75 9.74
N LEU A 137 -7.78 -5.48 9.24
CA LEU A 137 -9.09 -5.58 9.88
C LEU A 137 -9.01 -6.25 11.25
N LEU A 138 -8.28 -7.35 11.38
CA LEU A 138 -8.11 -8.06 12.65
C LEU A 138 -7.43 -7.17 13.71
N ILE A 139 -6.36 -6.47 13.34
CA ILE A 139 -5.68 -5.51 14.23
C ILE A 139 -6.68 -4.43 14.66
N SER A 140 -7.44 -3.86 13.72
CA SER A 140 -8.37 -2.76 14.01
C SER A 140 -9.47 -3.12 15.03
N LYS A 141 -9.80 -4.41 15.13
CA LYS A 141 -10.83 -4.96 16.03
C LYS A 141 -10.32 -5.29 17.43
N ARG A 142 -9.00 -5.35 17.66
CA ARG A 142 -8.43 -5.62 18.99
C ARG A 142 -8.74 -4.49 19.97
N ARG A 143 -9.49 -4.80 21.04
CA ARG A 143 -9.77 -3.87 22.15
C ARG A 143 -8.51 -3.63 22.97
N LYS A 144 -8.37 -2.43 23.53
CA LYS A 144 -7.20 -1.93 24.28
C LYS A 144 -7.01 -2.60 25.66
N GLY A 145 -7.39 -3.87 25.83
CA GLY A 145 -7.59 -4.50 27.15
C GLY A 145 -6.93 -5.86 27.40
N GLU A 146 -6.23 -6.47 26.45
CA GLU A 146 -5.64 -7.81 26.66
C GLU A 146 -4.15 -7.78 27.07
N ASP A 147 -3.49 -6.63 27.01
CA ASP A 147 -2.04 -6.52 27.29
C ASP A 147 -1.70 -6.28 28.77
N PHE A 148 -2.68 -6.07 29.65
CA PHE A 148 -2.44 -5.77 31.07
C PHE A 148 -2.79 -6.91 32.04
N GLU A 149 -3.46 -7.97 31.58
CA GLU A 149 -3.98 -9.02 32.46
C GLU A 149 -3.16 -10.33 32.43
N SER A 150 -2.20 -10.46 31.50
CA SER A 150 -1.26 -11.60 31.46
C SER A 150 -0.03 -11.43 32.37
N THR A 151 0.22 -10.23 32.91
CA THR A 151 1.42 -9.93 33.72
C THR A 151 1.16 -10.01 35.23
N HIS A 152 -0.09 -10.21 35.67
CA HIS A 152 -0.46 -10.19 37.10
C HIS A 152 -1.13 -11.46 37.64
N LYS A 153 -1.23 -12.54 36.87
CA LYS A 153 -1.81 -13.83 37.32
C LYS A 153 -0.74 -14.89 37.70
N SER A 154 0.41 -14.45 38.20
CA SER A 154 1.40 -15.32 38.85
C SER A 154 1.78 -14.76 40.23
N THR A 155 0.84 -14.86 41.17
CA THR A 155 1.11 -14.82 42.61
C THR A 155 0.45 -16.02 43.25
#